data_AF-A0A6I5CGK1-F1
#
_entry.id   AF-A0A6I5CGK1-F1
#
_cell.length_a   1.000
_cell.length_b   1.000
_cell.length_c   1.000
_cell.angle_alpha   90.00
_cell.angle_beta   90.00
_cell.angle_gamma   90.00
#
_symmetry.space_group_name_H-M   'P 1'
#
loop_
_entity.id
_entity.type
_entity.pdbx_description
1 polymer ?
#
loop_
_entity_poly.entity_id
_entity_poly.type
_entity_poly.pdbx_seq_one_letter_code
_entity_poly.pdbx_strand_id
1 'polypeptide(L)'
;QERFWFLWDRLFSGTLGAVVLVDTRRMDDSWYAIDRLEHHRTPFVVAVNRFDDASHHSLDEIRQALALPERVPMVDCDARVRQSGKDVLITLVDHLYDIAMAQETTP
;
A
#
# COMPACT_ATOMS: atom_id res chain seq x y z
N GLN A 1 -19.24 2.82 1.54
CA GLN A 1 -19.90 1.92 0.57
C GLN A 1 -19.43 0.50 0.88
N GLU A 2 -20.29 -0.34 1.46
CA GLU A 2 -19.97 -1.70 1.96
C GLU A 2 -20.38 -2.82 0.99
N ARG A 3 -20.19 -2.62 -0.32
CA ARG A 3 -20.79 -3.52 -1.32
C ARG A 3 -19.83 -4.52 -1.99
N PHE A 4 -18.56 -4.54 -1.61
CA PHE A 4 -17.55 -5.41 -2.22
C PHE A 4 -16.84 -6.36 -1.24
N TRP A 5 -17.41 -6.59 -0.06
CA TRP A 5 -16.81 -7.42 0.99
C TRP A 5 -16.48 -8.86 0.59
N PHE A 6 -17.32 -9.48 -0.24
CA PHE A 6 -17.13 -10.85 -0.74
C PHE A 6 -16.02 -10.98 -1.79
N LEU A 7 -15.62 -9.87 -2.43
CA LEU A 7 -14.59 -9.92 -3.47
C LEU A 7 -13.20 -10.11 -2.86
N TRP A 8 -12.98 -9.60 -1.65
CA TRP A 8 -11.66 -9.57 -1.01
C TRP A 8 -11.09 -10.96 -0.73
N ASP A 9 -11.86 -11.89 -0.17
CA ASP A 9 -11.35 -13.25 0.10
C ASP A 9 -10.96 -14.00 -1.18
N ARG A 10 -11.62 -13.66 -2.31
CA ARG A 10 -11.30 -14.19 -3.64
C ARG A 10 -10.14 -13.46 -4.30
N LEU A 11 -9.99 -12.17 -4.04
CA LEU A 11 -8.88 -11.35 -4.54
C LEU A 11 -7.57 -11.72 -3.85
N PHE A 12 -7.58 -12.04 -2.56
CA PHE A 12 -6.36 -12.38 -1.81
C PHE A 12 -5.85 -13.80 -2.08
N SER A 13 -6.70 -14.69 -2.60
CA SER A 13 -6.28 -16.05 -2.94
C SER A 13 -5.31 -16.03 -4.13
N GLY A 14 -4.03 -16.28 -3.84
CA GLY A 14 -2.96 -16.37 -4.85
C GLY A 14 -2.28 -15.04 -5.19
N THR A 15 -2.62 -13.92 -4.53
CA THR A 15 -1.86 -12.67 -4.68
C THR A 15 -0.55 -12.72 -3.92
N LEU A 16 0.53 -12.28 -4.56
CA LEU A 16 1.83 -12.13 -3.91
C LEU A 16 1.87 -10.91 -2.98
N GLY A 17 1.13 -9.86 -3.30
CA GLY A 17 0.99 -8.67 -2.47
C GLY A 17 -0.03 -7.68 -3.02
N ALA A 18 -0.18 -6.54 -2.35
CA ALA A 18 -1.17 -5.52 -2.68
C ALA A 18 -0.60 -4.09 -2.70
N VAL A 19 -1.29 -3.20 -3.39
CA VAL A 19 -1.06 -1.75 -3.33
C VAL A 19 -2.25 -1.10 -2.64
N VAL A 20 -2.00 -0.33 -1.58
CA VAL A 20 -3.01 0.53 -0.96
C VAL A 20 -2.83 1.95 -1.50
N LEU A 21 -3.78 2.40 -2.31
CA LEU A 21 -3.79 3.77 -2.84
C LEU A 21 -4.50 4.69 -1.85
N VAL A 22 -3.77 5.58 -1.19
CA VAL A 22 -4.28 6.50 -0.16
C VAL A 22 -4.54 7.87 -0.77
N ASP A 23 -5.77 8.37 -0.67
CA ASP A 23 -6.08 9.77 -0.98
C ASP A 23 -5.93 10.60 0.30
N THR A 24 -5.04 11.60 0.30
CA THR A 24 -4.79 12.44 1.49
C THR A 24 -6.00 13.27 1.91
N ARG A 25 -7.01 13.41 1.04
CA ARG A 25 -8.28 14.08 1.36
C ARG A 25 -9.24 13.17 2.12
N ARG A 26 -9.01 11.86 2.09
CA ARG A 26 -9.89 10.81 2.64
C ARG A 26 -9.07 9.65 3.21
N MET A 27 -8.13 9.96 4.09
CA MET A 27 -7.19 8.98 4.61
C MET A 27 -7.87 7.86 5.41
N ASP A 28 -8.92 8.17 6.17
CA ASP A 28 -9.66 7.21 7.01
C ASP A 28 -10.25 6.03 6.23
N ASP A 29 -10.56 6.22 4.94
CA ASP A 29 -11.05 5.14 4.07
C ASP A 29 -9.98 4.05 3.83
N SER A 30 -8.70 4.38 4.05
CA SER A 30 -7.56 3.48 3.82
C SER A 30 -7.25 2.60 5.03
N TRP A 31 -7.62 3.00 6.25
CA TRP A 31 -7.33 2.27 7.48
C TRP A 31 -7.87 0.85 7.44
N TYR A 32 -9.11 0.68 7.00
CA TYR A 32 -9.71 -0.64 6.89
C TYR A 32 -8.91 -1.58 5.97
N ALA A 33 -8.41 -1.06 4.83
CA ALA A 33 -7.65 -1.86 3.87
C ALA A 33 -6.31 -2.29 4.47
N ILE A 34 -5.63 -1.38 5.18
CA ILE A 34 -4.37 -1.63 5.87
C ILE A 34 -4.56 -2.70 6.95
N ASP A 35 -5.50 -2.51 7.87
CA ASP A 35 -5.78 -3.44 8.98
C ASP A 35 -6.04 -4.86 8.47
N ARG A 36 -6.79 -4.99 7.36
CA ARG A 36 -7.12 -6.27 6.77
C ARG A 36 -5.90 -6.95 6.14
N LEU A 37 -5.07 -6.20 5.41
CA LEU A 37 -3.82 -6.71 4.84
C LEU A 37 -2.85 -7.18 5.92
N GLU A 38 -2.74 -6.42 7.01
CA GLU A 38 -1.95 -6.79 8.19
C GLU A 38 -2.48 -8.06 8.84
N HIS A 39 -3.80 -8.15 9.06
CA HIS A 39 -4.44 -9.34 9.64
C HIS A 39 -4.18 -10.60 8.81
N HIS A 40 -4.25 -10.49 7.47
CA HIS A 40 -3.96 -11.60 6.56
C HIS A 40 -2.46 -11.81 6.28
N ARG A 41 -1.58 -11.00 6.87
CA ARG A 41 -0.13 -11.00 6.62
C ARG A 41 0.22 -10.91 5.13
N THR A 42 -0.62 -10.23 4.35
CA THR A 42 -0.38 -10.03 2.92
C THR A 42 0.63 -8.90 2.77
N PRO A 43 1.77 -9.08 2.09
CA PRO A 43 2.71 -8.00 1.84
C PRO A 43 2.05 -6.88 1.03
N PHE A 44 2.35 -5.63 1.37
CA PHE A 44 1.76 -4.51 0.64
C PHE A 44 2.66 -3.28 0.68
N VAL A 45 2.40 -2.38 -0.28
CA VAL A 45 2.99 -1.04 -0.33
C VAL A 45 1.88 0.00 -0.28
N VAL A 46 2.21 1.19 0.20
CA VAL A 46 1.29 2.31 0.27
C VAL A 46 1.67 3.36 -0.78
N ALA A 47 0.74 3.67 -1.67
CA ALA A 47 0.90 4.72 -2.66
C ALA A 47 0.07 5.93 -2.21
N VAL A 48 0.73 7.00 -1.79
CA VAL A 48 0.07 8.25 -1.41
C VAL A 48 -0.28 9.00 -2.68
N ASN A 49 -1.54 8.95 -3.06
CA ASN A 49 -2.03 9.57 -4.28
C ASN A 49 -2.23 11.08 -4.07
N ARG A 50 -1.37 11.88 -4.71
CA ARG A 50 -1.40 13.33 -4.67
C ARG A 50 -1.83 13.89 -6.02
N PHE A 51 -2.87 14.72 -5.96
CA PHE A 51 -3.29 15.55 -7.08
C PHE A 51 -2.67 16.95 -6.93
N ASP A 52 -2.83 17.80 -7.95
CA ASP A 52 -2.21 19.14 -8.02
C ASP A 52 -2.59 20.09 -6.85
N ASP A 53 -3.59 19.74 -6.05
CA ASP A 53 -4.12 20.49 -4.89
C ASP A 53 -4.14 19.65 -3.59
N ALA A 54 -3.35 18.57 -3.53
CA ALA A 54 -3.29 17.73 -2.34
C ALA A 54 -2.48 18.39 -1.22
N SER A 55 -2.94 18.21 0.02
CA SER A 55 -2.28 18.68 1.24
C SER A 55 -0.78 18.31 1.28
N HIS A 56 0.05 19.25 1.74
CA HIS A 56 1.51 19.18 1.76
C HIS A 56 2.07 18.28 2.89
N HIS A 57 1.31 17.29 3.36
CA HIS A 57 1.78 16.41 4.42
C HIS A 57 2.98 15.62 3.96
N SER A 58 4.03 15.56 4.77
CA SER A 58 5.19 14.72 4.46
C SER A 58 4.79 13.24 4.49
N LEU A 59 5.59 12.39 3.86
CA LEU A 59 5.37 10.94 3.98
C LEU A 59 5.48 10.49 5.44
N ASP A 60 6.36 11.08 6.24
CA ASP A 60 6.48 10.71 7.66
C ASP A 60 5.22 11.06 8.46
N GLU A 61 4.62 12.22 8.22
CA GLU A 61 3.34 12.61 8.84
C GLU A 61 2.22 11.64 8.47
N ILE A 62 2.14 11.25 7.19
CA ILE A 62 1.14 10.30 6.71
C ILE A 62 1.37 8.92 7.31
N ARG A 63 2.62 8.47 7.41
CA ARG A 63 2.98 7.19 8.02
C ARG A 63 2.50 7.14 9.46
N GLN A 64 2.76 8.21 10.21
CA GLN A 64 2.34 8.33 11.59
C GLN A 64 0.81 8.34 11.71
N ALA A 65 0.12 9.09 10.85
CA ALA A 65 -1.35 9.15 10.85
C ALA A 65 -2.02 7.81 10.50
N LEU A 66 -1.37 7.00 9.66
CA LEU A 66 -1.84 5.65 9.30
C LEU A 66 -1.31 4.56 10.25
N ALA A 67 -0.54 4.92 11.28
CA ALA A 67 0.13 3.98 12.19
C ALA A 67 0.94 2.88 11.47
N LEU A 68 1.55 3.21 10.33
CA LEU A 68 2.20 2.24 9.45
C LEU A 68 3.61 1.86 9.94
N PRO A 69 3.94 0.56 10.03
CA PRO A 69 5.29 0.10 10.34
C PRO A 69 6.32 0.57 9.30
N GLU A 70 7.56 0.86 9.72
CA GLU A 70 8.64 1.31 8.82
C GLU A 70 8.93 0.33 7.68
N ARG A 71 8.74 -0.98 7.92
CA ARG A 71 8.92 -2.04 6.91
C ARG A 71 7.96 -1.95 5.72
N VAL A 72 6.87 -1.18 5.83
CA VAL A 72 5.89 -1.00 4.75
C VAL A 72 6.37 0.16 3.86
N PRO A 73 6.79 -0.11 2.61
CA PRO A 73 7.22 0.93 1.69
C PRO A 73 6.06 1.89 1.42
N MET A 74 6.39 3.18 1.40
CA MET A 74 5.43 4.22 1.10
C MET A 74 6.03 5.19 0.09
N VAL A 75 5.29 5.45 -0.98
CA VAL A 75 5.75 6.27 -2.12
C VAL A 75 4.68 7.25 -2.53
N ASP A 76 5.09 8.42 -2.99
CA ASP A 76 4.19 9.37 -3.63
C ASP A 76 3.77 8.86 -5.01
N CYS A 77 2.50 9.10 -5.35
CA CYS A 77 1.91 8.67 -6.61
C CYS A 77 0.96 9.75 -7.15
N ASP A 78 0.90 9.91 -8.47
CA ASP A 78 -0.26 10.48 -9.15
C ASP A 78 -0.82 9.41 -10.07
N ALA A 79 -1.96 8.84 -9.69
CA ALA A 79 -2.61 7.76 -10.42
C ALA A 79 -3.06 8.16 -11.86
N ARG A 80 -3.11 9.46 -12.17
CA ARG A 80 -3.37 9.96 -13.54
C ARG A 80 -2.13 9.82 -14.43
N VAL A 81 -0.93 9.70 -13.84
CA VAL A 81 0.34 9.63 -14.53
C VAL A 81 0.79 8.17 -14.63
N ARG A 82 0.79 7.63 -15.86
CA ARG A 82 1.19 6.23 -16.13
C ARG A 82 2.55 5.86 -15.54
N GLN A 83 3.52 6.77 -15.64
CA GLN A 83 4.87 6.54 -15.13
C GLN A 83 4.87 6.39 -13.61
N SER A 84 4.11 7.23 -12.90
CA SER A 84 3.96 7.14 -11.45
C SER A 84 3.34 5.82 -11.01
N GLY A 85 2.28 5.37 -11.68
CA GLY A 85 1.69 4.04 -11.40
C GLY A 85 2.65 2.88 -11.65
N LYS A 86 3.53 2.98 -12.65
CA LYS A 86 4.58 1.98 -12.89
C LYS A 86 5.57 1.93 -11.73
N ASP A 87 5.99 3.07 -11.21
CA ASP A 87 6.97 3.16 -10.12
C ASP A 87 6.40 2.57 -8.80
N VAL A 88 5.10 2.73 -8.56
CA VAL A 88 4.39 2.03 -7.47
C VAL A 88 4.45 0.51 -7.63
N LEU A 89 4.21 -0.02 -8.83
CA LEU A 89 4.25 -1.46 -9.09
C LEU A 89 5.66 -2.02 -8.97
N ILE A 90 6.67 -1.28 -9.42
CA ILE A 90 8.09 -1.64 -9.23
C ILE A 90 8.39 -1.72 -7.73
N THR A 91 7.97 -0.71 -6.95
CA THR A 91 8.13 -0.70 -5.49
C THR A 91 7.50 -1.92 -4.83
N LEU A 92 6.32 -2.36 -5.29
CA LEU A 92 5.70 -3.59 -4.79
C LEU A 92 6.55 -4.83 -5.10
N VAL A 93 7.03 -4.96 -6.34
CA VAL A 93 7.85 -6.11 -6.74
C VAL A 93 9.16 -6.16 -5.96
N ASP A 94 9.83 -5.02 -5.79
CA ASP A 94 11.06 -4.92 -5.00
C ASP A 94 10.80 -5.31 -3.53
N HIS A 95 9.70 -4.83 -2.94
CA HIS A 95 9.31 -5.20 -1.58
C HIS A 95 9.08 -6.72 -1.42
N LEU A 96 8.40 -7.33 -2.38
CA LEU A 96 8.15 -8.77 -2.40
C LEU A 96 9.45 -9.57 -2.55
N TYR A 97 10.35 -9.08 -3.40
CA TYR A 97 11.67 -9.67 -3.59
C TYR A 97 12.48 -9.63 -2.29
N ASP A 98 12.55 -8.47 -1.63
CA ASP A 98 13.29 -8.30 -0.37
C ASP A 98 12.76 -9.23 0.73
N ILE A 99 11.43 -9.36 0.84
CA ILE A 99 10.81 -10.31 1.79
C ILE A 99 11.22 -11.74 1.45
N ALA A 100 11.14 -12.14 0.19
CA ALA A 100 11.49 -13.51 -0.23
C ALA A 100 12.96 -13.84 0.09
N MET A 101 13.88 -12.92 -0.21
CA MET A 101 15.32 -13.10 0.06
C MET A 101 15.63 -13.15 1.57
N ALA A 102 14.91 -12.38 2.38
CA ALA A 102 15.05 -12.44 3.83
C ALA A 102 14.61 -13.81 4.40
N GLN A 103 13.62 -14.47 3.79
CA GLN A 103 13.20 -15.82 4.21
C GLN A 103 14.24 -16.89 3.86
N GLU A 104 14.95 -16.76 2.73
CA GLU A 104 15.98 -17.71 2.30
C GLU A 104 17.24 -17.70 3.18
N THR A 105 17.46 -16.61 3.93
CA THR A 105 18.66 -16.42 4.76
C THR A 105 18.49 -16.96 6.19
N THR A 106 17.30 -17.46 6.55
CA THR A 106 17.04 -18.04 7.88
C THR A 106 17.24 -19.57 7.84
N PRO A 107 18.30 -20.13 8.45
CA PRO A 107 18.61 -21.56 8.41
C PRO A 107 17.69 -22.43 9.28
#